data_AF-A0A4V3CQH3-F1
#
_entry.id   AF-A0A4V3CQH3-F1
#
_cell.length_a   1.000
_cell.length_b   1.000
_cell.length_c   1.000
_cell.angle_alpha   90.00
_cell.angle_beta   90.00
_cell.angle_gamma   90.00
#
_symmetry.space_group_name_H-M   'P 1'
#
loop_
_entity.id
_entity.type
_entity.pdbx_description
1 polymer ?
#
loop_
_entity_poly.entity_id
_entity_poly.type
_entity_poly.pdbx_seq_one_letter_code
_entity_poly.pdbx_strand_id
1 'polypeptide(L)'
;MQTYQARRTGFGLTAFTAIAAAAVLTAPQASALVQSIAVSGTTHYVGTPYTVTADVTATSFLFKVTFTDNGTQIGEPVAVRDGKATISWTPTTPGAHEIKAVQELISSKTVTVQVSEKPTTPPDGGSTGSADLGGLLTGSAS
;
A
#
# COMPACT_ATOMS: atom_id res chain seq x y z
N MET A 1 97.09 -5.70 21.85
CA MET A 1 96.07 -6.75 22.05
C MET A 1 94.80 -6.08 22.55
N GLN A 2 93.64 -6.62 22.11
CA GLN A 2 92.29 -6.37 22.63
C GLN A 2 91.67 -4.97 22.42
N THR A 3 90.44 -4.81 21.95
CA THR A 3 89.43 -5.70 21.35
C THR A 3 88.37 -4.76 20.78
N TYR A 4 87.91 -5.00 19.54
CA TYR A 4 86.74 -4.37 18.97
C TYR A 4 85.51 -4.71 19.83
N GLN A 5 84.78 -3.71 20.31
CA GLN A 5 83.47 -3.90 20.95
C GLN A 5 82.42 -3.18 20.09
N ALA A 6 81.85 -3.92 19.14
CA ALA A 6 80.63 -3.52 18.44
C ALA A 6 79.42 -3.86 19.32
N ARG A 7 78.75 -2.84 19.87
CA ARG A 7 77.47 -2.93 20.60
C ARG A 7 76.83 -1.53 20.54
N ARG A 8 75.61 -1.26 20.09
CA ARG A 8 74.40 -2.05 19.81
C ARG A 8 73.60 -1.32 18.72
N THR A 9 73.06 -2.10 17.80
CA THR A 9 71.91 -1.79 16.96
C THR A 9 70.69 -1.40 17.81
N GLY A 10 69.88 -0.46 17.32
CA GLY A 10 68.48 -0.32 17.75
C GLY A 10 67.99 1.10 18.01
N PHE A 11 67.88 1.93 16.98
CA PHE A 11 66.89 3.02 16.97
C PHE A 11 65.92 2.75 15.82
N GLY A 12 64.75 2.24 16.16
CA GLY A 12 63.75 1.86 15.16
C GLY A 12 62.44 1.53 15.84
N LEU A 13 61.82 2.51 16.50
CA LEU A 13 60.43 2.45 16.93
C LEU A 13 59.76 3.79 16.63
N THR A 14 59.63 4.11 15.34
CA THR A 14 58.54 4.95 14.86
C THR A 14 57.41 4.02 14.42
N ALA A 15 56.76 3.40 15.41
CA ALA A 15 55.44 2.81 15.21
C ALA A 15 54.43 3.95 15.07
N PHE A 16 54.35 4.55 13.88
CA PHE A 16 53.27 5.48 13.53
C PHE A 16 52.16 4.69 12.82
N THR A 17 51.52 3.80 13.58
CA THR A 17 50.25 3.21 13.14
C THR A 17 49.16 4.24 13.41
N ALA A 18 48.86 5.08 12.42
CA ALA A 18 47.63 5.85 12.43
C ALA A 18 46.46 4.88 12.25
N ILE A 19 45.95 4.35 13.36
CA ILE A 19 44.66 3.67 13.36
C ILE A 19 43.62 4.75 13.07
N ALA A 20 43.16 4.84 11.83
CA ALA A 20 42.00 5.64 11.51
C ALA A 20 40.82 5.09 12.31
N ALA A 21 40.29 5.89 13.22
CA ALA A 21 39.09 5.54 13.96
C ALA A 21 37.94 5.42 12.97
N ALA A 22 37.51 4.20 12.67
CA ALA A 22 36.25 3.98 11.97
C ALA A 22 35.11 4.33 12.93
N ALA A 23 34.59 5.54 12.84
CA ALA A 23 33.39 5.92 13.58
C ALA A 23 32.21 5.13 13.01
N VAL A 24 31.76 4.11 13.75
CA VAL A 24 30.48 3.45 13.48
C VAL A 24 29.39 4.43 13.90
N LEU A 25 28.87 5.20 12.94
CA LEU A 25 27.65 5.96 13.15
C LEU A 25 26.51 4.96 13.32
N THR A 26 26.06 4.73 14.55
CA THR A 26 24.75 4.11 14.80
C THR A 26 23.69 5.10 14.33
N ALA A 27 23.19 4.93 13.11
CA ALA A 27 22.05 5.72 12.64
C ALA A 27 20.86 5.47 13.59
N PRO A 28 20.18 6.51 14.08
CA PRO A 28 18.94 6.31 14.83
C PRO A 28 17.97 5.55 13.92
N GLN A 29 17.46 4.41 14.41
CA GLN A 29 16.40 3.67 13.73
C GLN A 29 15.16 4.57 13.76
N ALA A 30 14.94 5.35 12.71
CA ALA A 30 13.71 6.13 12.57
C ALA A 30 12.57 5.14 12.31
N SER A 31 11.92 4.66 13.35
CA SER A 31 10.83 3.68 13.22
C SER A 31 9.68 4.29 12.42
N ALA A 32 9.49 3.83 11.17
CA ALA A 32 8.41 4.28 10.34
C ALA A 32 7.15 3.45 10.63
N LEU A 33 6.20 4.05 11.35
CA LEU A 33 4.99 3.33 11.79
C LEU A 33 3.78 3.71 10.93
N VAL A 34 3.11 2.70 10.38
CA VAL A 34 1.75 2.81 9.85
C VAL A 34 0.77 2.82 11.03
N GLN A 35 0.07 3.93 11.21
CA GLN A 35 -0.81 4.15 12.36
C GLN A 35 -2.24 3.68 12.06
N SER A 36 -2.77 4.10 10.91
CA SER A 36 -4.12 3.76 10.45
C SER A 36 -4.16 3.62 8.94
N ILE A 37 -5.21 2.95 8.47
CA ILE A 37 -5.56 2.89 7.06
C ILE A 37 -7.06 3.18 6.94
N ALA A 38 -7.43 3.98 5.95
CA ALA A 38 -8.80 4.33 5.65
C ALA A 38 -9.05 4.19 4.14
N VAL A 39 -10.23 3.71 3.78
CA VAL A 39 -10.71 3.64 2.41
C VAL A 39 -11.89 4.57 2.28
N SER A 40 -11.90 5.42 1.25
CA SER A 40 -12.96 6.39 1.02
C SER A 40 -14.29 5.69 0.70
N GLY A 41 -15.39 6.25 1.19
CA GLY A 41 -16.73 5.73 0.92
C GLY A 41 -17.18 4.71 1.97
N THR A 42 -18.47 4.40 1.94
CA THR A 42 -19.12 3.47 2.89
C THR A 42 -19.58 2.19 2.22
N THR A 43 -19.84 2.25 0.91
CA THR A 43 -20.27 1.13 0.08
C THR A 43 -19.33 1.02 -1.11
N HIS A 44 -18.83 -0.18 -1.35
CA HIS A 44 -17.78 -0.42 -2.33
C HIS A 44 -18.29 -1.32 -3.44
N TYR A 45 -17.99 -0.96 -4.68
CA TYR A 45 -18.43 -1.67 -5.87
C TYR A 45 -17.24 -2.00 -6.77
N VAL A 46 -17.32 -3.16 -7.42
CA VAL A 46 -16.37 -3.56 -8.45
C VAL A 46 -16.27 -2.48 -9.54
N GLY A 47 -15.05 -2.21 -10.00
CA GLY A 47 -14.75 -1.25 -11.06
C GLY A 47 -14.88 0.23 -10.67
N THR A 48 -15.20 0.53 -9.40
CA THR A 48 -15.26 1.92 -8.90
C THR A 48 -13.94 2.30 -8.22
N PRO A 49 -13.32 3.44 -8.56
CA PRO A 49 -12.09 3.85 -7.90
C PRO A 49 -12.38 4.42 -6.51
N TYR A 50 -11.57 4.00 -5.53
CA TYR A 50 -11.59 4.49 -4.15
C TYR A 50 -10.21 4.97 -3.76
N THR A 51 -10.15 5.97 -2.88
CA THR A 51 -8.91 6.47 -2.31
C THR A 51 -8.58 5.68 -1.03
N VAL A 52 -7.39 5.09 -1.00
CA VAL A 52 -6.82 4.46 0.20
C VAL A 52 -5.79 5.40 0.78
N THR A 53 -5.91 5.72 2.06
CA THR A 53 -4.97 6.57 2.79
C THR A 53 -4.41 5.81 3.98
N ALA A 54 -3.09 5.74 4.08
CA ALA A 54 -2.38 5.33 5.29
C ALA A 54 -1.90 6.57 6.02
N ASP A 55 -2.25 6.68 7.31
CA ASP A 55 -1.58 7.60 8.22
C ASP A 55 -0.30 6.94 8.72
N VAL A 56 0.79 7.68 8.65
CA VAL A 56 2.11 7.24 9.09
C VAL A 56 2.72 8.28 9.99
N THR A 57 3.66 7.87 10.83
CA THR A 57 4.43 8.83 11.62
C THR A 57 5.08 9.87 10.69
N ALA A 58 4.97 11.16 11.01
CA ALA A 58 5.43 12.23 10.12
C ALA A 58 6.94 12.18 9.82
N THR A 59 7.74 11.59 10.72
CA THR A 59 9.19 11.38 10.55
C THR A 59 9.53 10.25 9.58
N SER A 60 8.56 9.48 9.12
CA SER A 60 8.70 8.32 8.22
C SER A 60 8.94 8.67 6.75
N PHE A 61 9.17 9.94 6.41
CA PHE A 61 9.14 10.42 5.02
C PHE A 61 10.22 9.84 4.10
N LEU A 62 11.26 9.21 4.66
CA LEU A 62 12.32 8.54 3.91
C LEU A 62 11.88 7.20 3.31
N PHE A 63 10.83 6.58 3.85
CA PHE A 63 10.38 5.25 3.46
C PHE A 63 9.03 5.31 2.76
N LYS A 64 8.92 4.58 1.65
CA LYS A 64 7.67 4.46 0.90
C LYS A 64 6.74 3.44 1.55
N VAL A 65 5.44 3.63 1.36
CA VAL A 65 4.39 2.71 1.78
C VAL A 65 3.96 1.87 0.58
N THR A 66 3.99 0.55 0.74
CA THR A 66 3.44 -0.39 -0.24
C THR A 66 2.02 -0.75 0.17
N PHE A 67 1.07 -0.59 -0.75
CA PHE A 67 -0.31 -1.00 -0.55
C PHE A 67 -0.57 -2.32 -1.27
N THR A 68 -1.34 -3.21 -0.65
CA THR A 68 -1.77 -4.48 -1.26
C THR A 68 -3.25 -4.71 -1.04
N ASP A 69 -3.88 -5.38 -2.00
CA ASP A 69 -5.22 -5.95 -1.92
C ASP A 69 -5.09 -7.48 -1.95
N ASN A 70 -5.48 -8.17 -0.86
CA ASN A 70 -5.38 -9.64 -0.76
C ASN A 70 -3.97 -10.19 -1.08
N GLY A 71 -2.93 -9.40 -0.78
CA GLY A 71 -1.53 -9.74 -1.04
C GLY A 71 -1.01 -9.32 -2.43
N THR A 72 -1.88 -8.89 -3.35
CA THR A 72 -1.46 -8.31 -4.63
C THR A 72 -1.18 -6.82 -4.47
N GLN A 73 -0.02 -6.35 -4.94
CA GLN A 73 0.35 -4.94 -4.82
C GLN A 73 -0.59 -4.04 -5.63
N ILE A 74 -1.01 -2.93 -5.02
CA ILE A 74 -1.79 -1.86 -5.65
C ILE A 74 -0.78 -0.80 -6.12
N GLY A 75 -0.60 -0.67 -7.43
CA GLY A 75 0.30 0.32 -8.02
C GLY A 75 1.75 0.25 -7.52
N GLU A 76 2.45 1.39 -7.59
CA GLU A 76 3.83 1.53 -7.11
C GLU A 76 3.88 1.99 -5.64
N PRO A 77 4.97 1.70 -4.89
CA PRO A 77 5.14 2.20 -3.53
C PRO A 77 5.07 3.74 -3.47
N VAL A 78 4.29 4.24 -2.50
CA VAL A 78 3.92 5.66 -2.40
C VAL A 78 4.81 6.38 -1.39
N ALA A 79 5.32 7.56 -1.76
CA ALA A 79 6.07 8.41 -0.84
C ALA A 79 5.14 9.05 0.21
N VAL A 80 5.65 9.18 1.43
CA VAL A 80 4.91 9.83 2.51
C VAL A 80 5.02 11.35 2.38
N ARG A 81 3.89 12.04 2.48
CA ARG A 81 3.77 13.50 2.50
C ARG A 81 2.84 13.89 3.65
N ASP A 82 3.31 14.81 4.50
CA ASP A 82 2.53 15.31 5.64
C ASP A 82 1.96 14.21 6.54
N GLY A 83 2.76 13.15 6.79
CA GLY A 83 2.35 12.01 7.60
C GLY A 83 1.32 11.09 6.92
N LYS A 84 1.15 11.17 5.60
CA LYS A 84 0.20 10.34 4.85
C LYS A 84 0.82 9.74 3.60
N ALA A 85 0.36 8.56 3.24
CA ALA A 85 0.55 7.98 1.92
C ALA A 85 -0.82 7.64 1.33
N THR A 86 -1.06 8.03 0.08
CA THR A 86 -2.38 7.92 -0.55
C THR A 86 -2.29 7.28 -1.93
N ILE A 87 -3.19 6.36 -2.24
CA ILE A 87 -3.26 5.67 -3.55
C ILE A 87 -4.70 5.47 -4.00
N SER A 88 -4.92 5.39 -5.32
CA SER A 88 -6.19 4.96 -5.91
C SER A 88 -6.24 3.44 -6.02
N TRP A 89 -7.31 2.84 -5.52
CA TRP A 89 -7.58 1.41 -5.59
C TRP A 89 -8.92 1.17 -6.29
N THR A 90 -8.94 0.27 -7.27
CA THR A 90 -10.16 -0.12 -7.99
C THR A 90 -10.32 -1.63 -7.87
N PRO A 91 -11.24 -2.14 -7.02
CA PRO A 91 -11.46 -3.58 -6.91
C PRO A 91 -11.96 -4.17 -8.22
N THR A 92 -11.44 -5.33 -8.59
CA THR A 92 -11.79 -6.05 -9.82
C THR A 92 -12.69 -7.26 -9.57
N THR A 93 -12.89 -7.65 -8.30
CA THR A 93 -13.71 -8.78 -7.88
C THR A 93 -14.64 -8.38 -6.74
N PRO A 94 -15.80 -9.02 -6.58
CA PRO A 94 -16.62 -8.85 -5.39
C PRO A 94 -16.05 -9.68 -4.22
N GLY A 95 -16.47 -9.36 -3.00
CA GLY A 95 -16.15 -10.09 -1.78
C GLY A 95 -15.34 -9.29 -0.77
N ALA A 96 -14.68 -10.01 0.15
CA ALA A 96 -13.82 -9.40 1.15
C ALA A 96 -12.44 -9.09 0.57
N HIS A 97 -12.01 -7.85 0.71
CA HIS A 97 -10.70 -7.36 0.29
C HIS A 97 -9.88 -6.94 1.50
N GLU A 98 -8.76 -7.63 1.75
CA GLU A 98 -7.77 -7.27 2.75
C GLU A 98 -6.85 -6.17 2.19
N ILE A 99 -7.16 -4.92 2.51
CA ILE A 99 -6.32 -3.78 2.14
C ILE A 99 -5.27 -3.58 3.22
N LYS A 100 -4.02 -3.74 2.83
CA LYS A 100 -2.87 -3.67 3.74
C LYS A 100 -1.88 -2.62 3.27
N ALA A 101 -1.40 -1.81 4.21
CA ALA A 101 -0.30 -0.87 4.02
C ALA A 101 0.92 -1.39 4.79
N VAL A 102 2.07 -1.46 4.12
CA VAL A 102 3.34 -1.92 4.71
C VAL A 102 4.41 -0.86 4.52
N GLN A 103 5.18 -0.61 5.57
CA GLN A 103 6.34 0.27 5.55
C GLN A 103 7.52 -0.46 6.23
N GLU A 104 8.71 -0.38 5.62
CA GLU A 104 9.95 -0.99 6.13
C GLU A 104 9.88 -2.51 6.41
N LEU A 105 8.92 -3.24 5.83
CA LEU A 105 8.63 -4.67 6.06
C LEU A 105 8.23 -5.04 7.50
N ILE A 106 8.48 -4.17 8.48
CA ILE A 106 8.23 -4.43 9.90
C ILE A 106 6.96 -3.74 10.43
N SER A 107 6.49 -2.68 9.77
CA SER A 107 5.26 -1.98 10.14
C SER A 107 4.18 -2.24 9.11
N SER A 108 3.03 -2.70 9.57
CA SER A 108 1.87 -2.87 8.70
C SER A 108 0.56 -2.59 9.41
N LYS A 109 -0.43 -2.16 8.62
CA LYS A 109 -1.82 -2.03 9.04
C LYS A 109 -2.74 -2.59 7.97
N THR A 110 -3.84 -3.18 8.41
CA THR A 110 -4.80 -3.84 7.54
C THR A 110 -6.21 -3.38 7.86
N VAL A 111 -7.04 -3.26 6.82
CA VAL A 111 -8.50 -3.10 6.91
C VAL A 111 -9.18 -4.06 5.93
N THR A 112 -10.30 -4.64 6.33
CA THR A 112 -11.12 -5.45 5.44
C THR A 112 -12.25 -4.61 4.86
N VAL A 113 -12.33 -4.57 3.53
CA VAL A 113 -13.38 -3.87 2.78
C VAL A 113 -14.30 -4.90 2.14
N GLN A 114 -15.61 -4.75 2.31
CA GLN A 114 -16.60 -5.56 1.59
C GLN A 114 -16.98 -4.88 0.29
N VAL A 115 -16.73 -5.56 -0.83
CA VAL A 115 -17.03 -5.09 -2.19
C VAL A 115 -18.19 -5.90 -2.76
N SER A 116 -19.18 -5.23 -3.31
CA SER A 116 -20.33 -5.84 -3.98
C SER A 116 -20.28 -5.59 -5.49
N GLU A 117 -21.04 -6.38 -6.25
CA GLU A 117 -21.32 -6.02 -7.64
C GLU A 117 -22.15 -4.74 -7.70
N LYS A 118 -21.91 -3.92 -8.73
CA LYS A 118 -22.73 -2.73 -8.96
C LYS A 118 -24.15 -3.17 -9.34
N PRO A 119 -25.21 -2.57 -8.78
CA PRO A 119 -26.57 -2.83 -9.22
C PRO A 119 -26.72 -2.56 -10.71
N THR A 120 -27.12 -3.58 -11.47
CA THR A 120 -27.51 -3.45 -12.86
C THR A 120 -29.02 -3.39 -12.89
N THR A 121 -29.61 -2.21 -12.66
CA THR A 121 -31.02 -2.02 -12.99
C THR A 121 -31.10 -2.00 -14.52
N PRO A 122 -31.71 -3.00 -15.19
CA PRO A 122 -32.04 -2.83 -16.60
C PRO A 122 -33.01 -1.64 -16.70
N PRO A 123 -32.98 -0.83 -17.77
CA PRO A 123 -34.14 0.01 -18.04
C PRO A 123 -35.31 -0.95 -18.17
N ASP A 124 -36.33 -0.80 -17.32
CA ASP A 124 -37.57 -1.55 -17.48
C ASP A 124 -38.07 -1.31 -18.91
N GLY A 125 -37.89 -2.32 -19.75
CA GLY A 125 -38.57 -2.42 -21.02
C GLY A 125 -40.04 -2.56 -20.69
N GLY A 126 -40.77 -1.45 -20.74
CA GLY A 126 -42.21 -1.41 -20.63
C GLY A 126 -42.84 -2.28 -21.72
N SER A 127 -43.08 -3.53 -21.38
CA SER A 127 -43.98 -4.49 -22.02
C SER A 127 -45.15 -4.63 -21.04
N THR A 128 -46.44 -4.50 -21.37
CA THR A 128 -47.20 -4.78 -22.57
C THR A 128 -48.44 -3.89 -22.57
N GLY A 129 -48.57 -2.99 -23.54
CA GLY A 129 -49.86 -2.39 -23.88
C GLY A 129 -50.66 -3.31 -24.80
N SER A 130 -50.91 -4.56 -24.40
CA SER A 130 -51.95 -5.36 -25.06
C SER A 130 -53.28 -4.88 -24.50
N ALA A 131 -53.87 -3.89 -25.17
CA ALA A 131 -55.28 -3.61 -25.04
C ALA A 131 -56.06 -4.79 -25.65
N ASP A 132 -56.19 -5.87 -24.89
CA ASP A 132 -57.29 -6.81 -25.00
C ASP A 132 -58.58 -6.05 -24.59
N LEU A 133 -59.10 -5.23 -25.50
CA LEU A 133 -60.47 -4.74 -25.41
C LEU A 133 -61.33 -5.62 -26.31
N GLY A 134 -62.00 -6.57 -25.66
CA GLY A 134 -62.98 -7.45 -26.26
C GLY A 134 -64.04 -6.68 -27.07
N GLY A 135 -64.31 -7.18 -28.27
CA GLY A 135 -65.30 -6.57 -29.15
C GLY A 135 -65.39 -7.21 -30.52
N LEU A 136 -65.44 -8.54 -30.63
CA LEU A 136 -65.91 -9.17 -31.86
C LEU A 136 -66.45 -10.59 -31.61
N LEU A 137 -67.59 -10.68 -30.94
CA LEU A 137 -68.42 -11.90 -30.94
C LEU A 137 -69.88 -11.53 -31.12
N THR A 138 -70.41 -12.06 -32.24
CA THR A 138 -71.79 -12.43 -32.55
C THR A 138 -72.80 -11.32 -32.81
N GLY A 139 -73.02 -11.04 -34.10
CA GLY A 139 -74.27 -10.53 -34.63
C GLY A 139 -74.70 -11.37 -35.83
N SER A 140 -75.29 -12.54 -35.58
CA SER A 140 -76.08 -13.26 -36.58
C SER A 140 -77.42 -12.55 -36.73
N ALA A 141 -77.72 -12.05 -37.92
CA ALA A 141 -79.07 -11.63 -38.30
C ALA A 141 -79.54 -12.54 -39.44
N SER A 142 -80.77 -13.02 -39.26
CA SER A 142 -81.53 -13.94 -40.10
C SER A 142 -81.82 -13.44 -41.51
#